data_AF-A0A5C0UFM0-F1
#
_entry.id   AF-A0A5C0UFM0-F1
#
_cell.length_a   1.000
_cell.length_b   1.000
_cell.length_c   1.000
_cell.angle_alpha   90.00
_cell.angle_beta   90.00
_cell.angle_gamma   90.00
#
_symmetry.space_group_name_H-M   'P 1'
#
loop_
_entity.id
_entity.type
_entity.pdbx_description
1 polymer ?
#
loop_
_entity_poly.entity_id
_entity_poly.type
_entity_poly.pdbx_seq_one_letter_code
_entity_poly.pdbx_strand_id
1 'polypeptide(L)'
;MIGKILKLHGFKGSFKAILYQTPLGKLFIENSDIEVLEYSLMKKTGSGCFMYVLRTNSSDLDELKGLLGFSILSKDESELISDKQNSAKSDLNSKDLDLNPDNNNSDNICLNDNIDLNKSSENVHVYLLGMMGKDSCKMEICDSAGNFICFSKQVLNFGSGPVLDTEKDFMISYVHINGFCKDSGKVYIADNIAMSMK
;
A
#
# COMPACT_ATOMS: atom_id res chain seq x y z
N MET A 1 4.87 4.34 -16.34
CA MET A 1 3.93 3.28 -16.81
C MET A 1 4.13 2.04 -15.96
N ILE A 2 3.05 1.43 -15.46
CA ILE A 2 3.12 0.23 -14.61
C ILE A 2 2.35 -0.99 -15.16
N GLY A 3 1.56 -0.82 -16.22
CA GLY A 3 0.75 -1.92 -16.76
C GLY A 3 0.04 -1.57 -18.06
N LYS A 4 -0.81 -2.49 -18.52
CA LYS A 4 -1.59 -2.36 -19.76
C LYS A 4 -2.97 -2.99 -19.64
N ILE A 5 -3.97 -2.35 -20.24
CA ILE A 5 -5.33 -2.89 -20.33
C ILE A 5 -5.38 -3.97 -21.40
N LEU A 6 -5.94 -5.13 -21.05
CA LEU A 6 -6.03 -6.28 -21.95
C LEU A 6 -7.41 -6.44 -22.57
N LYS A 7 -8.45 -6.42 -21.74
CA LYS A 7 -9.84 -6.62 -22.17
C LYS A 7 -10.83 -6.13 -21.14
N LEU A 8 -12.08 -6.00 -21.54
CA LEU A 8 -13.20 -5.76 -20.63
C LEU A 8 -13.43 -6.97 -19.72
N HIS A 9 -13.87 -6.73 -18.49
CA HIS A 9 -14.15 -7.75 -17.49
C HIS A 9 -15.58 -7.67 -16.96
N GLY A 10 -16.43 -8.64 -17.29
CA GLY A 10 -17.71 -8.83 -16.59
C GLY A 10 -18.61 -7.59 -16.63
N PHE A 11 -18.98 -7.06 -15.45
CA PHE A 11 -19.88 -5.91 -15.28
C PHE A 11 -19.36 -4.63 -15.95
N LYS A 12 -20.30 -3.70 -16.22
CA LYS A 12 -19.97 -2.40 -16.82
C LYS A 12 -18.93 -1.67 -15.97
N GLY A 13 -17.92 -1.09 -16.63
CA GLY A 13 -16.91 -0.27 -15.95
C GLY A 13 -15.69 -1.02 -15.42
N SER A 14 -15.43 -2.26 -15.88
CA SER A 14 -14.28 -3.04 -15.41
C SER A 14 -13.37 -3.55 -16.53
N PHE A 15 -12.07 -3.54 -16.26
CA PHE A 15 -11.00 -4.05 -17.13
C PHE A 15 -10.25 -5.21 -16.50
N LYS A 16 -9.79 -6.15 -17.33
CA LYS A 16 -8.60 -6.96 -17.02
C LYS A 16 -7.37 -6.20 -17.47
N ALA A 17 -6.43 -6.07 -16.56
CA ALA A 17 -5.13 -5.46 -16.81
C ALA A 17 -4.00 -6.41 -16.43
N ILE A 18 -2.86 -6.25 -17.08
CA ILE A 18 -1.58 -6.78 -16.62
C ILE A 18 -0.78 -5.63 -16.03
N LEU A 19 -0.36 -5.77 -14.77
CA LEU A 19 0.58 -4.85 -14.15
C LEU A 19 1.95 -5.54 -14.06
N TYR A 20 2.97 -4.82 -14.52
CA TYR A 20 4.37 -5.24 -14.49
C TYR A 20 5.04 -4.88 -13.16
N GLN A 21 4.43 -3.97 -12.40
CA GLN A 21 4.90 -3.48 -11.11
C GLN A 21 3.74 -3.35 -10.14
N THR A 22 4.04 -3.38 -8.85
CA THR A 22 3.05 -3.16 -7.79
C THR A 22 2.59 -1.69 -7.83
N PRO A 23 1.26 -1.42 -7.84
CA PRO A 23 0.75 -0.06 -7.77
C PRO A 23 1.13 0.58 -6.42
N LEU A 24 1.70 1.78 -6.46
CA LEU A 24 2.15 2.51 -5.25
C LEU A 24 1.15 3.58 -4.80
N GLY A 25 0.07 3.79 -5.54
CA GLY A 25 -0.93 4.82 -5.28
C GLY A 25 -2.08 4.75 -6.29
N LYS A 26 -2.64 5.91 -6.63
CA LYS A 26 -3.76 6.00 -7.57
C LYS A 26 -3.35 5.57 -8.98
N LEU A 27 -4.27 4.86 -9.62
CA LEU A 27 -4.09 4.34 -10.97
C LEU A 27 -4.88 5.15 -11.98
N PHE A 28 -4.24 5.44 -13.11
CA PHE A 28 -4.79 6.23 -14.20
C PHE A 28 -4.59 5.49 -15.51
N ILE A 29 -5.53 5.68 -16.44
CA ILE A 29 -5.40 5.18 -17.80
C ILE A 29 -4.79 6.31 -18.63
N GLU A 30 -3.69 6.03 -19.31
CA GLU A 30 -2.97 7.00 -20.14
C GLU A 30 -3.91 7.64 -21.16
N ASN A 31 -3.87 8.97 -21.32
CA ASN A 31 -4.69 9.73 -22.28
C ASN A 31 -6.20 9.53 -22.11
N SER A 32 -6.68 9.35 -20.87
CA SER A 32 -8.09 9.21 -20.56
C SER A 32 -8.43 9.92 -19.25
N ASP A 33 -9.64 10.47 -19.17
CA ASP A 33 -10.21 11.02 -17.93
C ASP A 33 -10.84 9.95 -17.04
N ILE A 34 -10.73 8.67 -17.44
CA ILE A 34 -11.26 7.53 -16.69
C ILE A 34 -10.31 7.20 -15.54
N GLU A 35 -10.84 7.34 -14.33
CA GLU A 35 -10.14 7.03 -13.10
C GLU A 35 -10.37 5.56 -12.71
N VAL A 36 -9.33 4.91 -12.21
CA VAL A 36 -9.44 3.59 -11.58
C VAL A 36 -9.81 3.81 -10.12
N LEU A 37 -11.02 3.38 -9.75
CA LEU A 37 -11.58 3.51 -8.41
C LEU A 37 -11.09 2.38 -7.49
N GLU A 38 -11.07 1.17 -8.00
CA GLU A 38 -10.72 -0.04 -7.24
C GLU A 38 -9.92 -0.99 -8.13
N TYR A 39 -9.04 -1.78 -7.53
CA TYR A 39 -8.38 -2.87 -8.24
C TYR A 39 -8.21 -4.09 -7.34
N SER A 40 -8.27 -5.27 -7.95
CA SER A 40 -8.14 -6.54 -7.23
C SER A 40 -7.26 -7.49 -8.02
N LEU A 41 -6.32 -8.13 -7.32
CA LEU A 41 -5.44 -9.13 -7.92
C LEU A 41 -6.25 -10.37 -8.30
N MET A 42 -6.17 -10.81 -9.56
CA MET A 42 -6.79 -12.05 -10.01
C MET A 42 -5.85 -13.24 -9.92
N LYS A 43 -4.64 -13.08 -10.46
CA LYS A 43 -3.64 -14.15 -10.53
C LYS A 43 -2.25 -13.62 -10.85
N LYS A 44 -1.24 -14.33 -10.38
CA LYS A 44 0.14 -14.18 -10.81
C LYS A 44 0.33 -14.84 -12.18
N THR A 45 1.07 -14.18 -13.08
CA THR A 45 1.53 -14.79 -14.33
C THR A 45 2.95 -15.32 -14.14
N GLY A 46 3.33 -16.37 -14.88
CA GLY A 46 4.64 -17.01 -14.74
C GLY A 46 5.84 -16.08 -15.04
N SER A 47 5.60 -14.92 -15.63
CA SER A 47 6.60 -13.91 -16.01
C SER A 47 6.84 -12.83 -14.95
N GLY A 48 6.39 -13.02 -13.71
CA GLY A 48 6.51 -12.00 -12.66
C GLY A 48 5.55 -10.81 -12.84
N CYS A 49 4.60 -10.91 -13.76
CA CYS A 49 3.52 -9.93 -13.89
C CYS A 49 2.28 -10.41 -13.12
N PHE A 50 1.37 -9.48 -12.87
CA PHE A 50 0.17 -9.74 -12.11
C PHE A 50 -1.04 -9.31 -12.91
N MET A 51 -2.06 -10.17 -12.97
CA MET A 51 -3.32 -9.86 -13.63
C MET A 51 -4.27 -9.27 -12.60
N TYR A 52 -4.81 -8.09 -12.90
CA TYR A 52 -5.74 -7.37 -12.04
C TYR A 52 -7.10 -7.19 -12.74
N VAL A 53 -8.15 -7.09 -11.94
CA VAL A 53 -9.39 -6.42 -12.34
C VAL A 53 -9.30 -4.97 -11.87
N LEU A 54 -9.57 -4.03 -12.77
CA LEU A 54 -9.67 -2.61 -12.45
C LEU A 54 -11.13 -2.19 -12.61
N ARG A 55 -11.69 -1.55 -11.59
CA ARG A 55 -12.99 -0.91 -11.66
C ARG A 55 -12.80 0.59 -11.87
N THR A 56 -13.59 1.16 -12.75
CA THR A 56 -13.47 2.55 -13.17
C THR A 56 -14.70 3.37 -12.84
N ASN A 57 -14.56 4.70 -12.94
CA ASN A 57 -15.66 5.64 -12.75
C ASN A 57 -16.63 5.71 -13.96
N SER A 58 -16.25 5.17 -15.12
CA SER A 58 -17.13 5.06 -16.28
C SER A 58 -17.79 3.68 -16.36
N SER A 59 -18.99 3.64 -16.92
CA SER A 59 -19.72 2.42 -17.25
C SER A 59 -20.14 2.36 -18.72
N ASP A 60 -19.71 3.34 -19.53
CA ASP A 60 -19.97 3.41 -20.96
C ASP A 60 -19.11 2.38 -21.69
N LEU A 61 -19.77 1.42 -22.33
CA LEU A 61 -19.08 0.32 -22.97
C LEU A 61 -18.22 0.76 -24.16
N ASP A 62 -18.66 1.76 -24.93
CA ASP A 62 -17.98 2.17 -26.14
C ASP A 62 -16.77 3.05 -25.82
N GLU A 63 -16.89 3.90 -24.80
CA GLU A 63 -15.75 4.61 -24.20
C GLU A 63 -14.68 3.62 -23.70
N LEU A 64 -15.11 2.59 -22.93
CA LEU A 64 -14.19 1.62 -22.36
C LEU A 64 -13.53 0.71 -23.41
N LYS A 65 -14.23 0.37 -24.51
CA LYS A 65 -13.62 -0.37 -25.63
C LYS A 65 -12.48 0.42 -26.28
N GLY A 66 -12.61 1.75 -26.35
CA GLY A 66 -11.58 2.63 -26.89
C GLY A 66 -10.25 2.59 -26.12
N LEU A 67 -10.29 2.16 -24.86
CA LEU A 67 -9.13 2.11 -23.96
C LEU A 67 -8.40 0.77 -23.95
N LEU A 68 -8.83 -0.21 -24.75
CA LEU A 68 -8.14 -1.49 -24.83
C LEU A 68 -6.73 -1.32 -25.39
N GLY A 69 -5.75 -1.87 -24.68
CA GLY A 69 -4.34 -1.71 -25.01
C GLY A 69 -3.72 -0.40 -24.52
N PHE A 70 -4.47 0.47 -23.83
CA PHE A 70 -3.89 1.67 -23.23
C PHE A 70 -3.03 1.31 -22.02
N SER A 71 -2.05 2.16 -21.76
CA SER A 71 -1.13 2.00 -20.64
C SER A 71 -1.78 2.43 -19.33
N ILE A 72 -1.38 1.78 -18.24
CA ILE A 72 -1.77 2.15 -16.88
C ILE A 72 -0.61 2.85 -16.22
N LEU A 73 -0.89 3.98 -15.60
CA LEU A 73 0.05 4.82 -14.88
C LEU A 73 -0.28 4.77 -13.38
N SER A 74 0.74 4.86 -12.53
CA SER A 74 0.59 5.02 -11.08
C SER A 74 1.21 6.34 -10.71
N LYS A 75 0.53 7.14 -9.89
CA LYS A 75 1.14 8.31 -9.22
C LYS A 75 1.21 8.05 -7.73
N ASP A 76 2.32 8.48 -7.13
CA ASP A 76 2.49 8.49 -5.68
C ASP A 76 1.69 9.68 -5.11
N GLU A 77 0.96 9.48 -4.02
CA GLU A 77 0.11 10.53 -3.44
C GLU A 77 0.92 11.71 -2.87
N SER A 78 2.23 11.54 -2.70
CA SER A 78 3.17 12.60 -2.32
C SER A 78 3.34 13.70 -3.37
N GLU A 79 2.99 13.46 -4.64
CA GLU A 79 3.07 14.47 -5.73
C GLU A 79 1.77 15.27 -5.92
N LEU A 80 0.68 14.93 -5.24
CA LEU A 80 -0.62 15.61 -5.39
C LEU A 80 -0.75 16.91 -4.56
N ILE A 81 0.25 17.23 -3.73
CA ILE A 81 0.26 18.41 -2.86
C ILE A 81 0.87 19.64 -3.55
N SER A 82 1.66 19.48 -4.62
CA SER A 82 2.30 20.62 -5.30
C SER A 82 1.36 21.41 -6.22
N ASP A 83 0.34 20.77 -6.79
CA ASP A 83 -0.50 21.40 -7.83
C ASP A 83 -1.66 22.24 -7.26
N LYS A 84 -1.97 22.11 -5.96
CA LYS A 84 -3.02 22.93 -5.30
C LYS A 84 -2.50 24.19 -4.61
N GLN A 85 -1.19 24.37 -4.44
CA GLN A 85 -0.64 25.53 -3.71
C GLN A 85 -0.27 26.75 -4.57
N ASN A 86 -0.37 26.67 -5.91
CA ASN A 86 -0.09 27.81 -6.79
C ASN A 86 -1.32 28.70 -7.11
N SER A 87 -2.48 28.49 -6.48
CA SER A 87 -3.67 29.33 -6.70
C SER A 87 -4.14 30.12 -5.47
N ALA A 88 -3.43 30.07 -4.34
CA ALA A 88 -3.86 30.74 -3.10
C ALA A 88 -2.70 31.47 -2.38
N LYS A 89 -1.87 32.20 -3.12
CA LYS A 89 -0.95 33.21 -2.57
C LYS A 89 -1.31 34.60 -3.09
N SER A 90 -2.42 35.12 -2.60
CA SER A 90 -2.58 36.56 -2.42
C SER A 90 -3.44 36.74 -1.17
N ASP A 91 -2.92 37.55 -0.25
CA ASP A 91 -3.63 38.11 0.90
C ASP A 91 -3.71 37.21 2.13
N LEU A 92 -2.71 37.35 3.02
CA LEU A 92 -2.95 37.93 4.34
C LEU A 92 -1.64 38.22 5.07
N ASN A 93 -1.57 39.47 5.51
CA ASN A 93 -0.49 40.12 6.23
C ASN A 93 -0.57 39.80 7.73
N SER A 94 0.61 39.62 8.33
CA SER A 94 1.05 40.21 9.61
C SER A 94 0.52 39.70 10.97
N LYS A 95 1.51 39.58 11.88
CA LYS A 95 1.54 39.75 13.35
C LYS A 95 1.60 38.48 14.24
N ASP A 96 2.82 38.27 14.75
CA ASP A 96 3.23 38.08 16.15
C ASP A 96 2.33 37.27 17.11
N LEU A 97 2.88 36.21 17.74
CA LEU A 97 3.14 36.19 19.20
C LEU A 97 3.79 34.88 19.72
N ASP A 98 4.55 35.10 20.79
CA ASP A 98 5.56 34.33 21.53
C ASP A 98 5.20 32.97 22.19
N LEU A 99 6.26 32.13 22.30
CA LEU A 99 6.80 31.32 23.42
C LEU A 99 5.86 30.79 24.53
N ASN A 100 5.86 29.46 24.76
CA ASN A 100 6.71 28.82 25.79
C ASN A 100 6.56 27.27 25.84
N PRO A 101 7.60 26.52 26.30
CA PRO A 101 7.58 25.07 26.53
C PRO A 101 7.27 24.71 28.00
N ASP A 102 7.12 23.40 28.24
CA ASP A 102 7.03 22.68 29.53
C ASP A 102 5.64 22.39 30.11
N ASN A 103 5.20 21.12 30.04
CA ASN A 103 5.02 20.29 31.26
C ASN A 103 4.73 18.81 30.96
N ASN A 104 5.41 17.95 31.72
CA ASN A 104 5.18 16.51 31.84
C ASN A 104 3.76 16.21 32.34
N ASN A 105 3.08 15.21 31.74
CA ASN A 105 2.28 14.28 32.53
C ASN A 105 2.13 12.93 31.82
N SER A 106 2.39 11.89 32.59
CA SER A 106 2.23 10.47 32.28
C SER A 106 0.77 10.07 32.16
N ASP A 107 0.56 8.94 31.48
CA ASP A 107 -0.65 8.13 31.43
C ASP A 107 -1.86 8.71 30.69
N ASN A 108 -1.96 8.38 29.39
CA ASN A 108 -3.18 7.80 28.82
C ASN A 108 -2.91 7.14 27.46
N ILE A 109 -3.04 5.82 27.46
CA ILE A 109 -3.18 4.97 26.27
C ILE A 109 -4.50 5.33 25.58
N CYS A 110 -4.43 5.75 24.31
CA CYS A 110 -5.48 5.62 23.30
C CYS A 110 -4.74 5.63 21.94
N LEU A 111 -4.35 4.47 21.39
CA LEU A 111 -5.15 3.75 20.40
C LEU A 111 -5.79 4.71 19.38
N ASN A 112 -4.95 5.33 18.56
CA ASN A 112 -5.38 6.07 17.37
C ASN A 112 -4.46 5.77 16.17
N ASP A 113 -3.86 4.59 16.15
CA ASP A 113 -3.38 4.03 14.89
C ASP A 113 -4.64 3.55 14.18
N ASN A 114 -4.97 4.14 13.03
CA ASN A 114 -5.92 3.55 12.09
C ASN A 114 -5.31 2.21 11.63
N ILE A 115 -5.51 1.16 12.44
CA ILE A 115 -5.12 -0.20 12.07
C ILE A 115 -6.04 -0.54 10.90
N ASP A 116 -5.48 -0.54 9.69
CA ASP A 116 -6.15 -0.97 8.49
C ASP A 116 -6.33 -2.51 8.58
N LEU A 117 -7.32 -2.91 9.40
CA LEU A 117 -7.69 -4.30 9.67
C LEU A 117 -8.42 -4.94 8.48
N ASN A 118 -8.23 -4.44 7.26
CA ASN A 118 -8.78 -5.03 6.05
C ASN A 118 -7.97 -6.28 5.64
N LYS A 119 -8.27 -7.33 6.42
CA LYS A 119 -7.79 -8.72 6.42
C LYS A 119 -8.06 -9.45 5.10
N SER A 120 -7.21 -9.27 4.11
CA SER A 120 -6.89 -10.40 3.24
C SER A 120 -5.39 -10.67 3.33
N SER A 121 -5.03 -11.94 3.48
CA SER A 121 -3.64 -12.39 3.36
C SER A 121 -3.02 -11.97 2.01
N GLU A 122 -3.87 -11.74 1.01
CA GLU A 122 -3.50 -11.17 -0.29
C GLU A 122 -3.04 -9.71 -0.20
N ASN A 123 -3.64 -8.87 0.64
CA ASN A 123 -3.21 -7.48 0.83
C ASN A 123 -1.82 -7.41 1.49
N VAL A 124 -1.57 -8.27 2.48
CA VAL A 124 -0.24 -8.39 3.12
C VAL A 124 0.80 -8.90 2.12
N HIS A 125 0.43 -9.89 1.32
CA HIS A 125 1.30 -10.43 0.27
C HIS A 125 1.73 -9.35 -0.73
N VAL A 126 0.77 -8.57 -1.24
CA VAL A 126 1.03 -7.50 -2.21
C VAL A 126 1.85 -6.38 -1.57
N TYR A 127 1.55 -6.00 -0.33
CA TYR A 127 2.29 -4.96 0.40
C TYR A 127 3.77 -5.33 0.58
N LEU A 128 4.05 -6.53 1.10
CA LEU A 128 5.43 -6.97 1.32
C LEU A 128 6.22 -7.08 0.03
N LEU A 129 5.61 -7.57 -1.06
CA LEU A 129 6.26 -7.58 -2.37
C LEU A 129 6.62 -6.18 -2.87
N GLY A 130 5.78 -5.18 -2.60
CA GLY A 130 6.05 -3.77 -2.94
C GLY A 130 7.20 -3.13 -2.15
N MET A 131 7.66 -3.78 -1.07
CA MET A 131 8.78 -3.33 -0.24
C MET A 131 10.11 -4.01 -0.58
N MET A 132 10.11 -5.02 -1.48
CA MET A 132 11.34 -5.69 -1.91
C MET A 132 12.32 -4.73 -2.56
N GLY A 133 13.60 -4.81 -2.16
CA GLY A 133 14.68 -4.03 -2.77
C GLY A 133 14.67 -2.53 -2.45
N LYS A 134 13.80 -2.06 -1.55
CA LYS A 134 13.89 -0.72 -0.97
C LYS A 134 14.78 -0.79 0.28
N ASP A 135 15.82 0.06 0.33
CA ASP A 135 16.87 0.13 1.37
C ASP A 135 16.37 0.51 2.80
N SER A 136 15.10 0.27 3.14
CA SER A 136 14.48 0.83 4.36
C SER A 136 13.43 -0.07 5.04
N CYS A 137 13.47 -1.39 4.87
CA CYS A 137 12.57 -2.27 5.62
C CYS A 137 13.02 -2.46 7.08
N LYS A 138 13.00 -1.39 7.89
CA LYS A 138 13.00 -1.48 9.36
C LYS A 138 11.57 -1.36 9.87
N MET A 139 10.76 -2.36 9.60
CA MET A 139 9.42 -2.45 10.17
C MET A 139 9.50 -2.99 11.59
N GLU A 140 8.67 -2.45 12.47
CA GLU A 140 8.54 -2.88 13.85
C GLU A 140 7.62 -4.11 13.92
N ILE A 141 8.18 -5.25 14.31
CA ILE A 141 7.42 -6.50 14.42
C ILE A 141 6.85 -6.58 15.83
N CYS A 142 5.53 -6.69 15.91
CA CYS A 142 4.75 -6.73 17.14
C CYS A 142 3.96 -8.05 17.25
N ASP A 143 3.72 -8.52 18.48
CA ASP A 143 2.74 -9.59 18.71
C ASP A 143 1.29 -9.09 18.51
N SER A 144 0.29 -9.95 18.69
CA SER A 144 -1.10 -9.56 18.46
C SER A 144 -1.63 -8.55 19.49
N ALA A 145 -0.98 -8.46 20.65
CA ALA A 145 -1.28 -7.46 21.68
C ALA A 145 -0.56 -6.11 21.42
N GLY A 146 0.26 -6.03 20.36
CA GLY A 146 1.02 -4.85 20.00
C GLY A 146 2.34 -4.68 20.75
N ASN A 147 2.82 -5.71 21.45
CA ASN A 147 4.13 -5.65 22.10
C ASN A 147 5.24 -5.84 21.08
N PHE A 148 6.26 -4.99 21.17
CA PHE A 148 7.46 -5.06 20.34
C PHE A 148 8.21 -6.40 20.49
N ILE A 149 8.63 -6.97 19.36
CA ILE A 149 9.45 -8.19 19.29
C ILE A 149 10.84 -7.88 18.75
N CYS A 150 10.93 -7.32 17.54
CA CYS A 150 12.18 -6.97 16.85
C CYS A 150 11.90 -6.10 15.62
N PHE A 151 12.96 -5.66 14.92
CA PHE A 151 12.83 -5.06 13.60
C PHE A 151 13.01 -6.08 12.48
N SER A 152 12.38 -5.82 11.33
CA SER A 152 12.74 -6.49 10.09
C SER A 152 14.09 -5.99 9.56
N LYS A 153 14.81 -6.86 8.84
CA LYS A 153 16.01 -6.52 8.05
C LYS A 153 15.61 -6.18 6.61
N GLN A 154 14.83 -7.07 6.00
CA GLN A 154 14.48 -7.04 4.58
C GLN A 154 13.28 -7.93 4.29
N VAL A 155 12.69 -7.76 3.10
CA VAL A 155 11.70 -8.67 2.55
C VAL A 155 12.34 -9.52 1.46
N LEU A 156 12.27 -10.83 1.63
CA LEU A 156 12.72 -11.84 0.66
C LEU A 156 11.51 -12.45 -0.06
N ASN A 157 11.71 -13.03 -1.24
CA ASN A 157 10.65 -13.73 -1.96
C ASN A 157 11.13 -15.11 -2.41
N PHE A 158 10.50 -16.16 -1.87
CA PHE A 158 10.86 -17.56 -2.12
C PHE A 158 9.96 -18.21 -3.19
N GLY A 159 9.31 -17.42 -4.03
CA GLY A 159 8.43 -17.91 -5.10
C GLY A 159 7.04 -18.30 -4.61
N SER A 160 6.94 -18.97 -3.46
CA SER A 160 5.71 -19.27 -2.72
C SER A 160 5.12 -18.05 -1.99
N GLY A 161 5.92 -16.99 -1.83
CA GLY A 161 5.49 -15.70 -1.33
C GLY A 161 6.61 -14.92 -0.64
N PRO A 162 6.31 -13.68 -0.20
CA PRO A 162 7.24 -12.87 0.54
C PRO A 162 7.42 -13.39 1.98
N VAL A 163 8.63 -13.20 2.47
CA VAL A 163 9.07 -13.58 3.82
C VAL A 163 9.80 -12.39 4.41
N LEU A 164 9.46 -12.03 5.65
CA LEU A 164 10.17 -11.03 6.42
C LEU A 164 11.37 -11.66 7.10
N ASP A 165 12.56 -11.20 6.74
CA ASP A 165 13.80 -11.50 7.46
C ASP A 165 13.93 -10.51 8.63
N THR A 166 14.39 -10.97 9.79
CA THR A 166 14.35 -10.20 11.04
C THR A 166 15.72 -10.06 11.69
N GLU A 167 15.87 -9.05 12.55
CA GLU A 167 17.12 -8.81 13.29
C GLU A 167 17.46 -9.92 14.31
N LYS A 168 16.48 -10.75 14.69
CA LYS A 168 16.66 -11.89 15.60
C LYS A 168 16.94 -13.22 14.88
N ASP A 169 17.39 -13.16 13.64
CA ASP A 169 17.80 -14.30 12.81
C ASP A 169 16.70 -15.37 12.61
N PHE A 170 15.45 -14.94 12.56
CA PHE A 170 14.33 -15.77 12.12
C PHE A 170 13.56 -15.11 10.98
N MET A 171 12.77 -15.93 10.28
CA MET A 171 11.99 -15.53 9.11
C MET A 171 10.50 -15.69 9.37
N ILE A 172 9.69 -14.71 8.95
CA ILE A 172 8.23 -14.72 9.10
C ILE A 172 7.58 -14.78 7.72
N SER A 173 6.84 -15.86 7.45
CA SER A 173 6.03 -15.96 6.24
C SER A 173 4.85 -14.98 6.29
N TYR A 174 4.50 -14.37 5.17
CA TYR A 174 3.38 -13.43 5.07
C TYR A 174 2.04 -13.99 5.56
N VAL A 175 1.85 -15.31 5.50
CA VAL A 175 0.63 -15.99 5.98
C VAL A 175 0.44 -15.92 7.50
N HIS A 176 1.48 -15.51 8.21
CA HIS A 176 1.52 -15.42 9.67
C HIS A 176 1.40 -13.98 10.19
N ILE A 177 1.24 -13.03 9.29
CA ILE A 177 1.05 -11.62 9.60
C ILE A 177 -0.44 -11.35 9.65
N ASN A 178 -0.90 -10.94 10.83
CA ASN A 178 -2.30 -10.63 11.11
C ASN A 178 -2.70 -9.22 10.65
N GLY A 179 -1.73 -8.32 10.52
CA GLY A 179 -1.96 -6.95 10.07
C GLY A 179 -0.68 -6.18 9.89
N PHE A 180 -0.77 -5.05 9.22
CA PHE A 180 0.31 -4.08 9.12
C PHE A 180 -0.27 -2.67 9.22
N CYS A 181 0.52 -1.73 9.72
CA CYS A 181 0.18 -0.32 9.73
C CYS A 181 1.26 0.43 8.95
N LYS A 182 0.88 1.00 7.81
CA LYS A 182 1.81 1.69 6.90
C LYS A 182 2.43 2.92 7.56
N ASP A 183 1.61 3.68 8.26
CA ASP A 183 1.99 4.97 8.81
C ASP A 183 2.95 4.82 10.00
N SER A 184 2.74 3.80 10.84
CA SER A 184 3.63 3.48 11.96
C SER A 184 4.75 2.51 11.60
N GLY A 185 4.73 1.90 10.41
CA GLY A 185 5.70 0.89 10.00
C GLY A 185 5.62 -0.40 10.81
N LYS A 186 4.47 -0.70 11.42
CA LYS A 186 4.28 -1.88 12.30
C LYS A 186 3.73 -3.07 11.54
N VAL A 187 4.22 -4.27 11.90
CA VAL A 187 3.73 -5.56 11.42
C VAL A 187 3.31 -6.38 12.62
N TYR A 188 2.07 -6.85 12.62
CA TYR A 188 1.48 -7.63 13.71
C TYR A 188 1.45 -9.10 13.33
N ILE A 189 2.03 -9.98 14.15
CA ILE A 189 2.09 -11.42 13.90
C ILE A 189 1.18 -12.21 14.86
N ALA A 190 0.84 -13.43 14.47
CA ALA A 190 0.03 -14.31 15.32
C ALA A 190 0.76 -14.75 16.60
N ASP A 191 0.01 -14.86 17.70
CA ASP A 191 0.56 -15.16 19.04
C ASP A 191 1.29 -16.51 19.12
N ASN A 192 0.80 -17.52 18.40
CA ASN A 192 1.42 -18.84 18.36
C ASN A 192 2.84 -18.81 17.80
N ILE A 193 3.16 -17.79 17.00
CA ILE A 193 4.49 -17.58 16.43
C ILE A 193 5.31 -16.71 17.35
N ALA A 194 4.75 -15.62 17.86
CA ALA A 194 5.41 -14.76 18.84
C ALA A 194 5.85 -15.52 20.11
N MET A 195 5.03 -16.46 20.60
CA MET A 195 5.35 -17.30 21.77
C MET A 195 6.49 -18.29 21.51
N SER A 196 6.65 -18.78 20.27
CA SER A 196 7.76 -19.67 19.91
C SER A 196 9.12 -18.96 19.83
N MET A 197 9.12 -17.63 19.94
CA MET A 197 10.29 -16.74 19.78
C MET A 197 10.76 -16.11 21.10
N LYS A 198 10.05 -16.36 22.22
CA LYS A 198 10.48 -15.99 23.58
C LYS A 198 11.39 -17.06 24.16
#